data_AF-A0A2A2FD42-F1
#
_entry.id   AF-A0A2A2FD42-F1
#
_cell.length_a   1.000
_cell.length_b   1.000
_cell.length_c   1.000
_cell.angle_alpha   90.00
_cell.angle_beta   90.00
_cell.angle_gamma   90.00
#
_symmetry.space_group_name_H-M   'P 1'
#
loop_
_entity.id
_entity.type
_entity.pdbx_description
1 polymer ?
#
loop_
_entity_poly.entity_id
_entity_poly.type
_entity_poly.pdbx_seq_one_letter_code
_entity_poly.pdbx_strand_id
1 'polypeptide(L)'
;MLVISPCSGTKRFDAVIGPEEIDSRERTELLMEYPDAVASAAEMYTGREHEHIESAVQQLSEFANVDWRIISAGFGVLPAGTEIPSYECTFSEIEQVRQRAERMNLDVNTMTNNELVAAVGQEKNIPQDLRQILGKGYDLVFVALGTKYLIAAQDALTSIPEETTAFAFASKGSKEFIGDCYWIPATESERSQLGTTWLELRGRELLTLVENIESQRNLEQMRENPEGTRHLCTLLC
;
A
#
# COMPACT_ATOMS: atom_id res chain seq x y z
N MET A 1 9.67 -11.14 5.64
CA MET A 1 9.62 -9.81 4.98
C MET A 1 8.18 -9.37 4.83
N LEU A 2 7.92 -8.07 4.79
CA LEU A 2 6.60 -7.49 4.60
C LEU A 2 6.58 -6.60 3.34
N VAL A 3 5.55 -6.73 2.52
CA VAL A 3 5.25 -5.79 1.42
C VAL A 3 3.91 -5.12 1.71
N ILE A 4 3.86 -3.79 1.64
CA ILE A 4 2.67 -2.97 1.85
C ILE A 4 2.37 -2.21 0.56
N SER A 5 1.19 -2.43 -0.01
CA SER A 5 0.73 -1.78 -1.26
C SER A 5 -0.68 -1.19 -1.12
N PRO A 6 -1.11 -0.27 -1.99
CA PRO A 6 -2.48 0.22 -1.99
C PRO A 6 -3.39 -0.76 -2.74
N CYS A 7 -4.69 -0.67 -2.52
CA CYS A 7 -5.67 -1.23 -3.44
C CYS A 7 -5.65 -0.50 -4.80
N SER A 8 -6.12 -1.16 -5.86
CA SER A 8 -6.30 -0.54 -7.18
C SER A 8 -7.71 0.04 -7.37
N GLY A 9 -7.80 1.11 -8.16
CA GLY A 9 -9.07 1.59 -8.70
C GLY A 9 -9.70 0.58 -9.65
N THR A 10 -8.89 -0.08 -10.50
CA THR A 10 -9.35 -1.14 -11.40
C THR A 10 -9.47 -2.47 -10.67
N LYS A 11 -10.59 -3.15 -10.91
CA LYS A 11 -10.95 -4.41 -10.25
C LYS A 11 -11.35 -5.47 -11.26
N ARG A 12 -11.32 -6.74 -10.82
CA ARG A 12 -11.66 -7.91 -11.62
C ARG A 12 -13.13 -7.93 -12.06
N PHE A 13 -14.02 -7.44 -11.21
CA PHE A 13 -15.45 -7.33 -11.47
C PHE A 13 -15.89 -5.87 -11.39
N ASP A 14 -16.97 -5.53 -12.06
CA ASP A 14 -17.63 -4.24 -11.88
C ASP A 14 -18.00 -4.06 -10.40
N ALA A 15 -17.87 -2.82 -9.91
CA ALA A 15 -18.19 -2.51 -8.53
C ALA A 15 -19.68 -2.74 -8.26
N VAL A 16 -19.98 -3.55 -7.25
CA VAL A 16 -21.35 -3.84 -6.82
C VAL A 16 -21.72 -3.14 -5.51
N ILE A 17 -20.72 -2.60 -4.81
CA ILE A 17 -20.88 -1.94 -3.50
C ILE A 17 -20.26 -0.54 -3.55
N GLY A 18 -20.98 0.45 -3.02
CA GLY A 18 -20.50 1.83 -2.89
C GLY A 18 -19.92 2.16 -1.50
N PRO A 19 -19.37 3.38 -1.31
CA PRO A 19 -18.76 3.80 -0.04
C PRO A 19 -19.71 3.77 1.16
N GLU A 20 -21.01 4.03 0.95
CA GLU A 20 -22.02 4.06 2.02
C GLU A 20 -22.18 2.68 2.66
N GLU A 21 -22.29 1.64 1.85
CA GLU A 21 -22.41 0.27 2.31
C GLU A 21 -21.10 -0.24 2.93
N ILE A 22 -19.96 0.10 2.33
CA ILE A 22 -18.62 -0.19 2.86
C ILE A 22 -18.41 0.39 4.27
N ASP A 23 -19.01 1.54 4.57
CA ASP A 23 -18.87 2.21 5.86
C ASP A 23 -19.92 1.79 6.89
N SER A 24 -21.01 1.12 6.48
CA SER A 24 -22.13 0.77 7.36
C SER A 24 -22.35 -0.73 7.56
N ARG A 25 -21.69 -1.58 6.77
CA ARG A 25 -21.93 -3.02 6.74
C ARG A 25 -20.64 -3.81 6.90
N GLU A 26 -20.76 -4.96 7.55
CA GLU A 26 -19.62 -5.87 7.74
C GLU A 26 -19.24 -6.57 6.42
N ARG A 27 -17.94 -6.80 6.23
CA ARG A 27 -17.44 -7.48 5.01
C ARG A 27 -18.10 -8.85 4.80
N THR A 28 -18.31 -9.60 5.88
CA THR A 28 -18.92 -10.94 5.84
C THR A 28 -20.35 -10.92 5.31
N GLU A 29 -21.13 -9.88 5.62
CA GLU A 29 -22.47 -9.69 5.07
C GLU A 29 -22.41 -9.38 3.57
N LEU A 30 -21.51 -8.50 3.16
CA LEU A 30 -21.32 -8.13 1.76
C LEU A 30 -20.86 -9.31 0.89
N LEU A 31 -20.01 -10.19 1.44
CA LEU A 31 -19.60 -11.43 0.76
C LEU A 31 -20.78 -12.39 0.51
N MET A 32 -21.72 -12.49 1.47
CA MET A 32 -22.90 -13.34 1.32
C MET A 32 -23.92 -12.77 0.33
N GLU A 33 -24.04 -11.45 0.25
CA GLU A 33 -24.98 -10.80 -0.67
C GLU A 33 -24.48 -10.78 -2.12
N TYR A 34 -23.17 -10.64 -2.33
CA TYR A 34 -22.57 -10.53 -3.67
C TYR A 34 -21.56 -11.65 -3.98
N PRO A 35 -21.94 -12.94 -3.87
CA PRO A 35 -21.00 -14.05 -4.03
C PRO A 35 -20.38 -14.13 -5.43
N ASP A 36 -21.08 -13.65 -6.46
CA ASP A 36 -20.62 -13.67 -7.85
C ASP A 36 -19.55 -12.60 -8.18
N ALA A 37 -19.29 -11.68 -7.24
CA ALA A 37 -18.32 -10.58 -7.40
C ALA A 37 -17.19 -10.64 -6.35
N VAL A 38 -16.85 -11.84 -5.87
CA VAL A 38 -15.82 -12.07 -4.85
C VAL A 38 -14.52 -12.59 -5.47
N ALA A 39 -13.39 -12.08 -4.97
CA ALA A 39 -12.06 -12.65 -5.20
C ALA A 39 -11.17 -12.36 -3.99
N SER A 40 -10.00 -13.01 -3.91
CA SER A 40 -8.97 -12.59 -2.96
C SER A 40 -8.51 -11.16 -3.25
N ALA A 41 -8.00 -10.43 -2.26
CA ALA A 41 -7.54 -9.06 -2.44
C ALA A 41 -6.44 -8.96 -3.53
N ALA A 42 -5.54 -9.96 -3.60
CA ALA A 42 -4.55 -10.06 -4.67
C ALA A 42 -5.18 -10.19 -6.07
N GLU A 43 -6.22 -11.01 -6.22
CA GLU A 43 -6.88 -11.24 -7.51
C GLU A 43 -7.95 -10.19 -7.85
N MET A 44 -8.46 -9.48 -6.85
CA MET A 44 -9.51 -8.47 -7.02
C MET A 44 -8.96 -7.24 -7.72
N TYR A 45 -7.76 -6.78 -7.35
CA TYR A 45 -7.17 -5.57 -7.89
C TYR A 45 -6.38 -5.89 -9.16
N THR A 46 -6.57 -5.07 -10.20
CA THR A 46 -6.02 -5.32 -11.55
C THR A 46 -5.34 -4.08 -12.13
N GLY A 47 -4.79 -3.23 -11.26
CA GLY A 47 -4.07 -2.02 -11.68
C GLY A 47 -2.65 -2.35 -12.10
N ARG A 48 -2.08 -1.61 -13.06
CA ARG A 48 -0.70 -1.86 -13.52
C ARG A 48 0.36 -1.74 -12.41
N GLU A 49 0.16 -0.82 -11.44
CA GLU A 49 1.02 -0.78 -10.24
C GLU A 49 0.91 -2.08 -9.43
N HIS A 50 -0.32 -2.57 -9.25
CA HIS A 50 -0.61 -3.81 -8.52
C HIS A 50 -0.01 -5.03 -9.22
N GLU A 51 -0.10 -5.13 -10.56
CA GLU A 51 0.51 -6.21 -11.35
C GLU A 51 2.04 -6.26 -11.16
N HIS A 52 2.70 -5.10 -11.14
CA HIS A 52 4.14 -5.03 -10.86
C HIS A 52 4.49 -5.45 -9.43
N ILE A 53 3.69 -5.02 -8.44
CA ILE A 53 3.88 -5.42 -7.04
C ILE A 53 3.66 -6.92 -6.88
N GLU A 54 2.62 -7.48 -7.50
CA GLU A 54 2.35 -8.92 -7.47
C GLU A 54 3.53 -9.69 -8.07
N SER A 55 4.05 -9.26 -9.21
CA SER A 55 5.23 -9.86 -9.83
C SER A 55 6.46 -9.82 -8.92
N ALA A 56 6.67 -8.69 -8.23
CA ALA A 56 7.76 -8.53 -7.27
C ALA A 56 7.59 -9.45 -6.05
N VAL A 57 6.37 -9.55 -5.51
CA VAL A 57 6.04 -10.46 -4.39
C VAL A 57 6.26 -11.91 -4.79
N GLN A 58 5.86 -12.31 -6.00
CA GLN A 58 6.07 -13.66 -6.52
C GLN A 58 7.56 -13.99 -6.59
N GLN A 59 8.39 -13.12 -7.16
CA GLN A 59 9.85 -13.32 -7.23
C GLN A 59 10.50 -13.38 -5.84
N LEU A 60 10.14 -12.45 -4.94
CA LEU A 60 10.64 -12.46 -3.56
C LEU A 60 10.28 -13.76 -2.82
N SER A 61 9.11 -14.33 -3.12
CA SER A 61 8.61 -15.56 -2.50
C SER A 61 9.40 -16.81 -2.90
N GLU A 62 10.22 -16.74 -3.96
CA GLU A 62 11.09 -17.85 -4.36
C GLU A 62 12.23 -18.11 -3.37
N PHE A 63 12.65 -17.11 -2.61
CA PHE A 63 13.80 -17.21 -1.69
C PHE A 63 13.59 -16.58 -0.30
N ALA A 64 12.43 -15.99 -0.03
CA ALA A 64 12.07 -15.42 1.26
C ALA A 64 10.59 -15.67 1.60
N ASN A 65 10.25 -15.67 2.89
CA ASN A 65 8.86 -15.64 3.32
C ASN A 65 8.30 -14.21 3.24
N VAL A 66 7.29 -14.00 2.39
CA VAL A 66 6.71 -12.69 2.12
C VAL A 66 5.29 -12.62 2.68
N ASP A 67 5.07 -11.71 3.64
CA ASP A 67 3.73 -11.30 4.04
C ASP A 67 3.33 -10.09 3.19
N TRP A 68 2.29 -10.22 2.36
CA TRP A 68 1.80 -9.12 1.52
C TRP A 68 0.49 -8.57 2.08
N ARG A 69 0.52 -7.28 2.43
CA ARG A 69 -0.59 -6.50 2.96
C ARG A 69 -1.02 -5.41 1.98
N ILE A 70 -2.32 -5.33 1.74
CA ILE A 70 -2.92 -4.35 0.85
C ILE A 70 -3.76 -3.39 1.68
N ILE A 71 -3.48 -2.09 1.60
CA ILE A 71 -4.28 -1.05 2.23
C ILE A 71 -5.45 -0.71 1.31
N SER A 72 -6.64 -1.10 1.74
CA SER A 72 -7.92 -0.81 1.11
C SER A 72 -8.55 0.43 1.74
N ALA A 73 -8.95 1.41 0.92
CA ALA A 73 -9.74 2.55 1.39
C ALA A 73 -11.12 2.14 1.96
N GLY A 74 -11.61 0.95 1.59
CA GLY A 74 -12.89 0.43 2.06
C GLY A 74 -12.78 -0.53 3.25
N PHE A 75 -11.85 -1.48 3.19
CA PHE A 75 -11.76 -2.59 4.13
C PHE A 75 -10.53 -2.55 5.06
N GLY A 76 -9.78 -1.45 5.11
CA GLY A 76 -8.62 -1.32 5.98
C GLY A 76 -7.43 -2.12 5.46
N VAL A 77 -6.71 -2.83 6.34
CA VAL A 77 -5.50 -3.58 5.97
C VAL A 77 -5.82 -5.05 5.72
N LEU A 78 -5.62 -5.51 4.49
CA LEU A 78 -5.96 -6.87 4.07
C LEU A 78 -4.70 -7.71 3.84
N PRO A 79 -4.59 -8.93 4.41
CA PRO A 79 -3.72 -9.93 3.80
C PRO A 79 -4.14 -10.21 2.35
N ALA A 80 -3.17 -10.42 1.47
CA ALA A 80 -3.38 -10.64 0.03
C ALA A 80 -4.43 -11.73 -0.30
N GLY A 81 -4.50 -12.79 0.51
CA GLY A 81 -5.48 -13.88 0.34
C GLY A 81 -6.88 -13.60 0.87
N THR A 82 -7.17 -12.40 1.41
CA THR A 82 -8.48 -12.08 1.99
C THR A 82 -9.53 -11.95 0.91
N GLU A 83 -10.62 -12.72 1.00
CA GLU A 83 -11.77 -12.54 0.11
C GLU A 83 -12.46 -11.21 0.36
N ILE A 84 -12.69 -10.48 -0.72
CA ILE A 84 -13.43 -9.22 -0.74
C ILE A 84 -14.41 -9.21 -1.92
N PRO A 85 -15.59 -8.58 -1.78
CA PRO A 85 -16.46 -8.30 -2.91
C PRO A 85 -15.93 -7.10 -3.71
N SER A 86 -16.32 -6.96 -4.97
CA SER A 86 -15.97 -5.77 -5.76
C SER A 86 -16.73 -4.53 -5.28
N TYR A 87 -16.00 -3.42 -5.12
CA TYR A 87 -16.53 -2.19 -4.53
C TYR A 87 -15.90 -0.95 -5.19
N GLU A 88 -16.52 0.23 -5.01
CA GLU A 88 -15.92 1.51 -5.39
C GLU A 88 -15.71 2.39 -4.18
N CYS A 89 -14.45 2.52 -3.74
CA CYS A 89 -14.05 3.38 -2.63
C CYS A 89 -12.55 3.69 -2.73
N THR A 90 -12.18 4.96 -2.54
CA THR A 90 -10.81 5.44 -2.76
C THR A 90 -10.48 6.62 -1.83
N PHE A 91 -9.19 6.78 -1.51
CA PHE A 91 -8.69 8.00 -0.85
C PHE A 91 -8.28 9.11 -1.83
N SER A 92 -8.29 8.83 -3.14
CA SER A 92 -7.87 9.79 -4.17
C SER A 92 -8.94 10.85 -4.46
N GLU A 93 -10.22 10.51 -4.28
CA GLU A 93 -11.35 11.42 -4.53
C GLU A 93 -11.73 12.15 -3.24
N ILE A 94 -11.27 13.39 -3.09
CA ILE A 94 -11.42 14.13 -1.83
C ILE A 94 -12.88 14.37 -1.44
N GLU A 95 -13.77 14.55 -2.41
CA GLU A 95 -15.19 14.73 -2.14
C GLU A 95 -15.82 13.45 -1.57
N GLN A 96 -15.43 12.27 -2.09
CA GLN A 96 -15.83 11.01 -1.51
C GLN A 96 -15.31 10.87 -0.07
N VAL A 97 -14.03 11.21 0.19
CA VAL A 97 -13.45 11.19 1.54
C VAL A 97 -14.22 12.12 2.49
N ARG A 98 -14.58 13.32 2.04
CA ARG A 98 -15.38 14.28 2.82
C ARG A 98 -16.74 13.71 3.19
N GLN A 99 -17.48 13.16 2.23
CA GLN A 99 -18.80 12.56 2.48
C GLN A 99 -18.72 11.37 3.44
N ARG A 100 -17.66 10.56 3.35
CA ARG A 100 -17.41 9.47 4.29
C ARG A 100 -17.13 9.99 5.70
N ALA A 101 -16.29 11.01 5.82
CA ALA A 101 -15.99 11.65 7.10
C ALA A 101 -17.26 12.26 7.75
N GLU A 102 -18.16 12.87 6.96
CA GLU A 102 -19.45 13.35 7.46
C GLU A 102 -20.32 12.21 8.00
N ARG A 103 -20.41 11.07 7.31
CA ARG A 103 -21.13 9.88 7.79
C ARG A 103 -20.52 9.30 9.07
N MET A 104 -19.22 9.47 9.26
CA MET A 104 -18.48 9.10 10.47
C MET A 104 -18.61 10.16 11.60
N ASN A 105 -19.45 11.19 11.42
CA ASN A 105 -19.67 12.29 12.37
C ASN A 105 -18.40 13.11 12.69
N LEU A 106 -17.48 13.23 11.73
CA LEU A 106 -16.29 14.07 11.85
C LEU A 106 -16.58 15.53 11.45
N ASP A 107 -15.89 16.49 12.06
CA ASP A 107 -16.04 17.91 11.73
C ASP A 107 -15.25 18.30 10.47
N VAL A 108 -15.84 18.02 9.32
CA VAL A 108 -15.19 18.22 8.02
C VAL A 108 -14.90 19.67 7.64
N ASN A 109 -15.47 20.64 8.36
CA ASN A 109 -15.30 22.07 8.08
C ASN A 109 -14.00 22.64 8.67
N THR A 110 -13.45 21.99 9.69
CA THR A 110 -12.23 22.42 10.37
C THR A 110 -10.99 21.65 9.93
N MET A 111 -11.16 20.54 9.20
CA MET A 111 -10.10 19.63 8.79
C MET A 111 -9.59 19.93 7.37
N THR A 112 -8.28 19.89 7.20
CA THR A 112 -7.63 19.87 5.89
C THR A 112 -7.89 18.56 5.14
N ASN A 113 -7.64 18.56 3.83
CA ASN A 113 -7.77 17.36 3.00
C ASN A 113 -6.87 16.19 3.46
N ASN A 114 -5.76 16.44 4.15
CA ASN A 114 -4.89 15.39 4.66
C ASN A 114 -5.40 14.86 5.99
N GLU A 115 -5.87 15.74 6.88
CA GLU A 115 -6.51 15.33 8.13
C GLU A 115 -7.78 14.50 7.89
N LEU A 116 -8.58 14.85 6.87
CA LEU A 116 -9.74 14.04 6.47
C LEU A 116 -9.33 12.62 6.05
N VAL A 117 -8.28 12.49 5.24
CA VAL A 117 -7.77 11.18 4.79
C VAL A 117 -7.23 10.37 5.97
N ALA A 118 -6.46 11.02 6.85
CA ALA A 118 -5.94 10.37 8.05
C ALA A 118 -7.10 9.89 8.95
N ALA A 119 -8.12 10.70 9.18
CA ALA A 119 -9.24 10.35 10.02
C ALA A 119 -10.09 9.21 9.44
N VAL A 120 -10.42 9.24 8.14
CA VAL A 120 -11.09 8.10 7.50
C VAL A 120 -10.20 6.84 7.55
N GLY A 121 -8.88 6.99 7.47
CA GLY A 121 -7.94 5.89 7.68
C GLY A 121 -7.98 5.30 9.10
N GLN A 122 -8.14 6.15 10.12
CA GLN A 122 -8.33 5.73 11.51
C GLN A 122 -9.67 5.00 11.71
N GLU A 123 -10.75 5.50 11.12
CA GLU A 123 -12.07 4.83 11.14
C GLU A 123 -12.03 3.45 10.44
N LYS A 124 -11.11 3.25 9.50
CA LYS A 124 -10.81 1.95 8.88
C LYS A 124 -9.71 1.16 9.58
N ASN A 125 -9.32 1.58 10.77
CA ASN A 125 -8.33 0.92 11.64
C ASN A 125 -6.94 0.75 11.00
N ILE A 126 -6.63 1.48 9.91
CA ILE A 126 -5.42 1.26 9.11
C ILE A 126 -4.15 1.43 9.96
N PRO A 127 -3.97 2.53 10.71
CA PRO A 127 -2.76 2.71 11.53
C PRO A 127 -2.62 1.65 12.62
N GLN A 128 -3.71 1.29 13.30
CA GLN A 128 -3.67 0.32 14.38
C GLN A 128 -3.34 -1.08 13.85
N ASP A 129 -3.98 -1.52 12.76
CA ASP A 129 -3.69 -2.81 12.14
C ASP A 129 -2.26 -2.88 11.61
N LEU A 130 -1.77 -1.81 10.96
CA LEU A 130 -0.38 -1.75 10.50
C LEU A 130 0.60 -1.80 11.66
N ARG A 131 0.36 -1.10 12.78
CA ARG A 131 1.23 -1.20 13.97
C ARG A 131 1.29 -2.63 14.50
N GLN A 132 0.14 -3.31 14.61
CA GLN A 132 0.10 -4.69 15.06
C GLN A 132 0.83 -5.64 14.10
N ILE A 133 0.71 -5.40 12.79
CA ILE A 133 1.43 -6.17 11.78
C ILE A 133 2.93 -5.92 11.92
N LEU A 134 3.39 -4.67 11.88
CA LEU A 134 4.81 -4.31 11.99
C LEU A 134 5.44 -4.86 13.27
N GLY A 135 4.71 -4.85 14.40
CA GLY A 135 5.12 -5.42 15.68
C GLY A 135 5.34 -6.95 15.70
N LYS A 136 5.05 -7.67 14.60
CA LYS A 136 5.40 -9.09 14.46
C LYS A 136 6.90 -9.33 14.24
N GLY A 137 7.69 -8.26 14.00
CA GLY A 137 9.14 -8.33 13.87
C GLY A 137 9.60 -8.81 12.49
N TYR A 138 9.45 -7.96 11.46
CA TYR A 138 9.97 -8.26 10.13
C TYR A 138 11.39 -7.72 9.95
N ASP A 139 12.30 -8.49 9.36
CA ASP A 139 13.65 -7.98 9.06
C ASP A 139 13.65 -6.83 8.03
N LEU A 140 12.76 -6.94 7.04
CA LEU A 140 12.63 -6.03 5.90
C LEU A 140 11.17 -5.71 5.62
N VAL A 141 10.89 -4.44 5.34
CA VAL A 141 9.58 -3.92 4.93
C VAL A 141 9.71 -3.07 3.67
N PHE A 142 8.87 -3.33 2.66
CA PHE A 142 8.74 -2.49 1.47
C PHE A 142 7.37 -1.81 1.43
N VAL A 143 7.34 -0.49 1.32
CA VAL A 143 6.14 0.33 1.31
C VAL A 143 6.02 1.03 -0.05
N ALA A 144 5.11 0.55 -0.89
CA ALA A 144 4.85 1.08 -2.23
C ALA A 144 3.51 1.83 -2.27
N LEU A 145 3.36 2.89 -1.46
CA LEU A 145 2.11 3.62 -1.27
C LEU A 145 2.11 5.00 -1.94
N GLY A 146 0.98 5.37 -2.55
CA GLY A 146 0.73 6.75 -2.98
C GLY A 146 0.48 7.69 -1.79
N THR A 147 0.60 9.01 -2.00
CA THR A 147 0.52 10.04 -0.93
C THR A 147 -0.68 9.87 0.00
N LYS A 148 -1.87 9.62 -0.53
CA LYS A 148 -3.09 9.50 0.27
C LYS A 148 -3.10 8.26 1.15
N TYR A 149 -2.55 7.15 0.68
CA TYR A 149 -2.38 5.94 1.48
C TYR A 149 -1.23 6.07 2.49
N LEU A 150 -0.15 6.80 2.15
CA LEU A 150 0.89 7.15 3.12
C LEU A 150 0.31 7.97 4.27
N ILE A 151 -0.51 8.98 3.99
CA ILE A 151 -1.20 9.78 5.02
C ILE A 151 -2.09 8.88 5.91
N ALA A 152 -2.88 7.98 5.30
CA ALA A 152 -3.73 7.06 6.05
C ALA A 152 -2.94 6.05 6.92
N ALA A 153 -1.67 5.79 6.58
CA ALA A 153 -0.79 4.85 7.28
C ALA A 153 0.25 5.51 8.19
N GLN A 154 0.41 6.84 8.12
CA GLN A 154 1.59 7.57 8.59
C GLN A 154 1.93 7.26 10.05
N ASP A 155 0.91 7.25 10.91
CA ASP A 155 1.05 7.01 12.36
C ASP A 155 1.61 5.62 12.70
N ALA A 156 1.42 4.62 11.82
CA ALA A 156 2.08 3.32 11.96
C ALA A 156 3.52 3.33 11.45
N LEU A 157 3.80 4.12 10.41
CA LEU A 157 5.12 4.20 9.78
C LEU A 157 6.11 5.01 10.62
N THR A 158 5.65 5.82 11.58
CA THR A 158 6.50 6.57 12.55
C THR A 158 6.81 5.77 13.82
N SER A 159 6.54 4.47 13.83
CA SER A 159 6.80 3.59 14.96
C SER A 159 7.19 2.20 14.48
N ILE A 160 8.08 2.16 13.49
CA ILE A 160 8.62 0.90 12.97
C ILE A 160 9.62 0.36 14.00
N PRO A 161 9.59 -0.95 14.34
CA PRO A 161 10.53 -1.52 15.31
C PRO A 161 11.99 -1.29 14.90
N GLU A 162 12.89 -1.01 15.85
CA GLU A 162 14.29 -0.65 15.57
C GLU A 162 15.06 -1.74 14.81
N GLU A 163 14.68 -3.01 15.02
CA GLU A 163 15.24 -4.17 14.33
C GLU A 163 14.76 -4.34 12.88
N THR A 164 13.74 -3.58 12.47
CA THR A 164 13.11 -3.63 11.16
C THR A 164 13.71 -2.57 10.24
N THR A 165 14.29 -2.98 9.11
CA THR A 165 14.68 -2.04 8.06
C THR A 165 13.52 -1.84 7.08
N ALA A 166 12.99 -0.63 6.96
CA ALA A 166 11.87 -0.32 6.09
C ALA A 166 12.23 0.66 4.98
N PHE A 167 11.72 0.41 3.76
CA PHE A 167 11.91 1.27 2.59
C PHE A 167 10.57 1.76 2.07
N ALA A 168 10.46 3.04 1.74
CA ALA A 168 9.27 3.64 1.14
C ALA A 168 9.56 4.24 -0.23
N PHE A 169 8.89 3.72 -1.25
CA PHE A 169 8.90 4.25 -2.62
C PHE A 169 7.93 5.43 -2.69
N ALA A 170 8.44 6.64 -2.66
CA ALA A 170 7.61 7.83 -2.49
C ALA A 170 8.09 9.01 -3.33
N SER A 171 7.14 9.85 -3.75
CA SER A 171 7.48 11.11 -4.42
C SER A 171 8.18 12.06 -3.45
N LYS A 172 8.92 13.05 -3.98
CA LYS A 172 9.55 14.09 -3.15
C LYS A 172 8.54 14.82 -2.26
N GLY A 173 7.33 15.07 -2.75
CA GLY A 173 6.26 15.76 -2.02
C GLY A 173 5.57 14.88 -0.96
N SER A 174 5.82 13.57 -0.96
CA SER A 174 5.23 12.63 0.00
C SER A 174 6.23 12.20 1.07
N LYS A 175 7.48 12.69 1.01
CA LYS A 175 8.58 12.25 1.87
C LYS A 175 8.29 12.46 3.37
N GLU A 176 7.52 13.48 3.73
CA GLU A 176 7.15 13.73 5.13
C GLU A 176 6.19 12.67 5.72
N PHE A 177 5.52 11.88 4.87
CA PHE A 177 4.53 10.88 5.29
C PHE A 177 5.09 9.46 5.38
N ILE A 178 6.39 9.24 5.13
CA ILE A 178 6.98 7.89 5.10
C ILE A 178 7.40 7.38 6.48
N GLY A 179 7.35 8.23 7.51
CA GLY A 179 7.78 7.89 8.86
C GLY A 179 9.26 7.50 8.94
N ASP A 180 9.54 6.38 9.60
CA ASP A 180 10.89 5.86 9.86
C ASP A 180 11.48 5.10 8.65
N CYS A 181 10.77 5.06 7.52
CA CYS A 181 11.25 4.40 6.31
C CYS A 181 12.45 5.14 5.67
N TYR A 182 13.39 4.38 5.14
CA TYR A 182 14.36 4.86 4.17
C TYR A 182 13.66 5.23 2.86
N TRP A 183 13.91 6.45 2.39
CA TRP A 183 13.26 6.97 1.20
C TRP A 183 13.89 6.43 -0.09
N ILE A 184 13.09 5.74 -0.89
CA ILE A 184 13.41 5.39 -2.28
C ILE A 184 12.70 6.41 -3.21
N PRO A 185 13.43 7.22 -3.97
CA PRO A 185 12.84 8.33 -4.71
C PRO A 185 12.02 7.90 -5.93
N ALA A 186 10.70 8.00 -5.86
CA ALA A 186 9.81 7.82 -7.00
C ALA A 186 9.60 9.17 -7.71
N THR A 187 10.55 9.62 -8.54
CA THR A 187 10.49 10.93 -9.20
C THR A 187 10.43 10.85 -10.73
N GLU A 188 10.39 12.01 -11.40
CA GLU A 188 10.37 12.09 -12.88
C GLU A 188 11.62 11.48 -13.50
N SER A 189 12.75 11.53 -12.79
CA SER A 189 14.01 10.90 -13.21
C SER A 189 13.85 9.39 -13.29
N GLU A 190 13.40 8.76 -12.19
CA GLU A 190 13.17 7.32 -12.11
C GLU A 190 12.06 6.88 -13.08
N ARG A 191 10.97 7.65 -13.20
CA ARG A 191 9.90 7.40 -14.17
C ARG A 191 10.40 7.37 -15.61
N SER A 192 11.22 8.35 -15.98
CA SER A 192 11.79 8.44 -17.33
C SER A 192 12.78 7.32 -17.60
N GLN A 193 13.63 7.00 -16.62
CA GLN A 193 14.63 5.92 -16.73
C GLN A 193 13.97 4.55 -16.89
N LEU A 194 12.88 4.29 -16.15
CA LEU A 194 12.15 3.02 -16.20
C LEU A 194 11.14 2.95 -17.36
N GLY A 195 10.96 4.03 -18.13
CA GLY A 195 10.04 4.07 -19.26
C GLY A 195 8.57 3.82 -18.85
N THR A 196 8.19 4.24 -17.64
CA THR A 196 6.88 3.93 -17.04
C THR A 196 6.02 5.18 -16.82
N THR A 197 4.82 4.99 -16.27
CA THR A 197 3.90 6.09 -15.90
C THR A 197 3.96 6.39 -14.40
N TRP A 198 3.46 7.56 -13.98
CA TRP A 198 3.33 7.90 -12.56
C TRP A 198 2.44 6.93 -11.77
N LEU A 199 1.47 6.32 -12.46
CA LEU A 199 0.55 5.37 -11.85
C LEU A 199 1.28 4.07 -11.48
N GLU A 200 2.24 3.65 -12.30
CA GLU A 200 2.96 2.38 -12.18
C GLU A 200 4.28 2.47 -11.41
N LEU A 201 4.83 3.69 -11.28
CA LEU A 201 6.22 3.93 -10.93
C LEU A 201 6.69 3.13 -9.71
N ARG A 202 5.99 3.20 -8.58
CA ARG A 202 6.43 2.54 -7.33
C ARG A 202 6.41 1.02 -7.46
N GLY A 203 5.39 0.47 -8.12
CA GLY A 203 5.33 -0.96 -8.43
C GLY A 203 6.47 -1.39 -9.33
N ARG A 204 6.78 -0.60 -10.38
CA ARG A 204 7.90 -0.87 -11.28
C ARG A 204 9.27 -0.75 -10.59
N GLU A 205 9.44 0.22 -9.70
CA GLU A 205 10.65 0.36 -8.87
C GLU A 205 10.85 -0.81 -7.94
N LEU A 206 9.81 -1.26 -7.23
CA LEU A 206 9.87 -2.44 -6.38
C LEU A 206 10.24 -3.68 -7.20
N LEU A 207 9.59 -3.89 -8.35
CA LEU A 207 9.91 -5.00 -9.24
C LEU A 207 11.36 -4.93 -9.72
N THR A 208 11.85 -3.75 -10.14
CA THR A 208 13.23 -3.57 -10.58
C THR A 208 14.23 -3.86 -9.45
N LEU A 209 13.94 -3.42 -8.23
CA LEU A 209 14.74 -3.73 -7.05
C LEU A 209 14.83 -5.25 -6.82
N VAL A 210 13.70 -5.95 -6.95
CA VAL A 210 13.63 -7.41 -6.77
C VAL A 210 14.36 -8.15 -7.89
N GLU A 211 14.22 -7.70 -9.15
CA GLU A 211 14.94 -8.26 -10.30
C GLU A 211 16.47 -8.17 -10.14
N ASN A 212 16.96 -7.20 -9.37
CA ASN A 212 18.38 -7.02 -9.06
C ASN A 212 18.83 -7.72 -7.75
N ILE A 213 17.92 -8.41 -7.04
CA ILE A 213 18.26 -9.23 -5.87
C ILE A 213 18.57 -10.65 -6.36
N GLU A 214 19.85 -10.99 -6.41
CA GLU A 214 20.32 -12.29 -6.90
C GLU A 214 20.37 -13.36 -5.80
N SER A 215 20.33 -12.96 -4.53
CA SER A 215 20.49 -13.86 -3.39
C SER A 215 20.02 -13.27 -2.05
N GLN A 216 19.85 -14.13 -1.03
CA GLN A 216 19.61 -13.69 0.35
C GLN A 216 20.69 -12.73 0.88
N ARG A 217 21.93 -12.82 0.37
CA ARG A 217 23.02 -11.91 0.74
C ARG A 217 22.72 -10.46 0.35
N ASN A 218 22.01 -10.22 -0.76
CA ASN A 218 21.61 -8.87 -1.13
C ASN A 218 20.60 -8.29 -0.12
N LEU A 219 19.69 -9.13 0.39
CA LEU A 219 18.75 -8.72 1.45
C LEU A 219 19.47 -8.36 2.75
N GLU A 220 20.48 -9.15 3.15
CA GLU A 220 21.31 -8.85 4.32
C GLU A 220 22.06 -7.51 4.15
N GLN A 221 22.64 -7.28 2.97
CA GLN A 221 23.31 -6.01 2.66
C GLN A 221 22.36 -4.80 2.72
N MET A 222 21.11 -4.97 2.29
CA MET A 222 20.11 -3.90 2.41
C MET A 222 19.81 -3.55 3.88
N ARG A 223 19.89 -4.52 4.79
CA ARG A 223 19.72 -4.28 6.23
C ARG A 223 20.95 -3.60 6.84
N GLU A 224 22.15 -4.04 6.46
CA GLU A 224 23.40 -3.50 6.99
C GLU A 224 23.73 -2.11 6.42
N ASN A 225 23.34 -1.83 5.18
CA ASN A 225 23.59 -0.57 4.49
C ASN A 225 22.35 -0.06 3.73
N PRO A 226 21.29 0.35 4.45
CA PRO A 226 20.02 0.75 3.83
C PRO A 226 20.14 1.95 2.90
N GLU A 227 21.02 2.91 3.19
CA GLU A 227 21.26 4.09 2.33
C GLU A 227 21.80 3.69 0.93
N GLY A 228 22.53 2.56 0.86
CA GLY A 228 23.07 2.02 -0.39
C GLY A 228 22.03 1.35 -1.29
N THR A 229 20.83 1.04 -0.79
CA THR A 229 19.80 0.26 -1.51
C THR A 229 19.31 0.93 -2.80
N ARG A 230 19.35 2.27 -2.88
CA ARG A 230 18.81 3.02 -4.03
C ARG A 230 19.37 2.56 -5.38
N HIS A 231 20.62 2.13 -5.42
CA HIS A 231 21.30 1.70 -6.64
C HIS A 231 20.69 0.42 -7.25
N LEU A 232 19.98 -0.37 -6.45
CA LEU A 232 19.27 -1.58 -6.90
C LEU A 232 17.95 -1.25 -7.60
N CYS A 233 17.41 -0.04 -7.44
CA CYS A 233 16.15 0.38 -8.07
C CYS A 233 16.33 0.88 -9.51
N THR A 234 17.57 0.90 -10.01
CA THR A 234 17.89 1.35 -11.38
C THR A 234 18.19 0.17 -12.29
N LEU A 235 17.85 0.30 -13.58
CA LEU A 235 18.32 -0.66 -14.59
C LEU A 235 19.85 -0.65 -14.61
N LEU A 236 20.47 -1.82 -14.39
CA LEU A 236 21.89 -2.02 -14.66
C LEU A 236 22.08 -1.88 -16.18
N CYS A 237 22.81 -0.85 -16.60
CA CYS A 237 23.23 -0.67 -17.99
C CYS A 237 24.24 -1.75 -18.41
#